data_AF-A0A226E930-F1
#
_entry.id   AF-A0A226E930-F1
#
_cell.length_a   1.000
_cell.length_b   1.000
_cell.length_c   1.000
_cell.angle_alpha   90.00
_cell.angle_beta   90.00
_cell.angle_gamma   90.00
#
_symmetry.space_group_name_H-M   'P 1'
#
loop_
_entity.id
_entity.type
_entity.pdbx_description
1 polymer ?
#
loop_
_entity_poly.entity_id
_entity_poly.type
_entity_poly.pdbx_seq_one_letter_code
_entity_poly.pdbx_strand_id
1 'polypeptide(L)'
;MLTPKAIHHYHKMLKLGCALCLIPYSWNPKMCRLYSGTRTTLKVIKFHSFMLFFVLTFSTIRLYQSIRKDPAEFPLFVKVLNFVWIFAAALTNVIFYQFHTLKDDIMSFINSILHRVELPPQKGSDLSPITSLVSTHLFISLFLMYSNPAPHALIIAETPCAPQFISSLILGCDTPGTKVPYLHTVPFFFLENYVVTLVLFELSFSWGVVFLGLGWAYGELIQIRSNIHAPNISGKYRHVERIVSSLNSAMRHYLATFGSLMFTILALLLFGCIRLLHLDIRSNLMFPSCGLRCGFETVTPLAMAGKVHRESENLLKEWKGHKRSGPLEERERMSFKSVKATAGSMYTFEESIVLVSLNNLIQLTLNMLVAFKLKDETYWEFKL
;
A
#
# COMPACT_ATOMS: atom_id res chain seq x y z
N MET A 1 -19.20 7.03 -7.55
CA MET A 1 -18.05 6.65 -6.70
C MET A 1 -16.73 7.19 -7.24
N LEU A 2 -16.48 7.11 -8.55
CA LEU A 2 -15.34 7.77 -9.19
C LEU A 2 -15.81 8.72 -10.29
N THR A 3 -15.02 9.76 -10.58
CA THR A 3 -15.21 10.59 -11.77
C THR A 3 -14.85 9.80 -13.02
N PRO A 4 -15.43 10.12 -14.20
CA PRO A 4 -15.10 9.42 -15.44
C PRO A 4 -13.60 9.41 -15.76
N LYS A 5 -12.90 10.51 -15.46
CA LYS A 5 -11.45 10.60 -15.60
C LYS A 5 -10.74 9.61 -14.67
N ALA A 6 -11.12 9.54 -13.39
CA ALA A 6 -10.50 8.63 -12.43
C ALA A 6 -10.70 7.15 -12.83
N ILE A 7 -11.90 6.79 -13.31
CA ILE A 7 -12.21 5.44 -13.83
C ILE A 7 -11.26 5.10 -14.99
N HIS A 8 -11.12 6.00 -15.97
CA HIS A 8 -10.24 5.80 -17.11
C HIS A 8 -8.78 5.55 -16.71
N HIS A 9 -8.26 6.34 -15.76
CA HIS A 9 -6.90 6.18 -15.27
C HIS A 9 -6.72 4.88 -14.47
N TYR A 10 -7.72 4.47 -13.69
CA TYR A 10 -7.69 3.19 -12.99
C TYR A 10 -7.71 2.00 -13.95
N HIS A 11 -8.56 2.04 -14.99
CA HIS A 11 -8.57 1.03 -16.05
C HIS A 11 -7.22 0.94 -16.77
N LYS A 12 -6.58 2.09 -17.03
CA LYS A 12 -5.22 2.11 -17.60
C LYS A 12 -4.19 1.44 -16.69
N MET A 13 -4.24 1.70 -15.38
CA MET A 13 -3.36 1.04 -14.41
C MET A 13 -3.56 -0.48 -14.42
N LEU A 14 -4.80 -0.96 -14.39
CA LEU A 14 -5.11 -2.40 -14.45
C LEU A 14 -4.68 -3.03 -15.78
N LYS A 15 -4.95 -2.36 -16.90
CA LYS A 15 -4.53 -2.82 -18.23
C LYS A 15 -3.01 -2.91 -18.33
N LEU A 16 -2.29 -1.92 -17.82
CA LEU A 16 -0.83 -1.90 -17.77
C LEU A 16 -0.30 -3.06 -16.92
N GLY A 17 -0.85 -3.25 -15.72
CA GLY A 17 -0.48 -4.38 -14.84
C GLY A 17 -0.71 -5.74 -15.48
N CYS A 18 -1.83 -5.93 -16.19
CA CYS A 18 -2.10 -7.17 -16.91
C CYS A 18 -1.14 -7.35 -18.10
N ALA A 19 -0.89 -6.29 -18.89
CA ALA A 19 -0.04 -6.35 -20.08
C ALA A 19 1.42 -6.67 -19.73
N LEU A 20 1.91 -6.09 -18.63
CA LEU A 20 3.25 -6.32 -18.10
C LEU A 20 3.34 -7.57 -17.19
N CYS A 21 2.23 -8.32 -17.03
CA CYS A 21 2.15 -9.49 -16.17
C CYS A 21 2.52 -9.23 -14.69
N LEU A 22 2.32 -8.01 -14.19
CA LEU A 22 2.57 -7.63 -12.80
C LEU A 22 1.53 -8.26 -11.86
N ILE A 23 0.27 -8.34 -12.31
CA ILE A 23 -0.85 -8.99 -11.61
C ILE A 23 -1.26 -10.31 -12.29
N PRO A 24 -1.81 -11.31 -11.55
CA PRO A 24 -2.09 -12.66 -12.06
C PRO A 24 -3.36 -12.76 -12.91
N TYR A 25 -3.70 -11.68 -13.63
CA TYR A 25 -4.95 -11.51 -14.34
C TYR A 25 -4.71 -11.12 -15.80
N SER A 26 -5.76 -11.26 -16.61
CA SER A 26 -5.83 -10.74 -17.98
C SER A 26 -6.96 -9.73 -18.08
N TRP A 27 -6.75 -8.68 -18.87
CA TRP A 27 -7.73 -7.61 -19.06
C TRP A 27 -8.60 -7.87 -20.29
N ASN A 28 -9.92 -7.83 -20.12
CA ASN A 28 -10.85 -7.85 -21.24
C ASN A 28 -11.27 -6.41 -21.61
N PRO A 29 -10.85 -5.90 -22.78
CA PRO A 29 -11.12 -4.52 -23.18
C PRO A 29 -12.58 -4.26 -23.55
N LYS A 30 -13.36 -5.30 -23.90
CA LYS A 30 -14.78 -5.14 -24.25
C LYS A 30 -15.66 -5.00 -23.02
N MET A 31 -15.36 -5.77 -21.98
CA MET A 31 -16.13 -5.77 -20.74
C MET A 31 -15.56 -4.88 -19.65
N CYS A 32 -14.33 -4.39 -19.80
CA CYS A 32 -13.59 -3.72 -18.75
C CYS A 32 -13.51 -4.56 -17.46
N ARG A 33 -13.21 -5.86 -17.59
CA ARG A 33 -13.14 -6.82 -16.47
C ARG A 33 -11.86 -7.64 -16.50
N LEU A 34 -11.48 -8.12 -15.31
CA LEU A 34 -10.38 -9.04 -15.11
C LEU A 34 -10.83 -10.49 -15.30
N TYR A 35 -9.94 -11.28 -15.88
CA TYR A 35 -10.05 -12.72 -16.06
C TYR A 35 -8.81 -13.39 -15.50
N SER A 36 -8.91 -14.70 -15.26
CA SER A 36 -7.78 -15.51 -14.86
C SER A 36 -6.63 -15.37 -15.86
N GLY A 37 -5.43 -15.04 -15.37
CA GLY A 37 -4.24 -14.94 -16.20
C GLY A 37 -3.90 -16.28 -16.88
N THR A 38 -3.25 -16.19 -18.04
CA THR A 38 -2.77 -17.37 -18.78
C THR A 38 -1.73 -18.16 -17.97
N ARG A 39 -1.44 -19.40 -18.37
CA ARG A 39 -0.36 -20.20 -17.75
C ARG A 39 0.99 -19.47 -17.82
N THR A 40 1.25 -18.72 -18.89
CA THR A 40 2.46 -17.90 -19.04
C THR A 40 2.47 -16.76 -18.04
N THR A 41 1.37 -16.02 -17.91
CA THR A 41 1.22 -14.97 -16.89
C THR A 41 1.51 -15.51 -15.49
N LEU A 42 0.96 -16.68 -15.14
CA LEU A 42 1.18 -17.28 -13.82
C LEU A 42 2.64 -17.72 -13.59
N LYS A 43 3.35 -18.17 -14.64
CA LYS A 43 4.79 -18.46 -14.55
C LYS A 43 5.60 -17.18 -14.31
N VAL A 44 5.26 -16.10 -14.99
CA VAL A 44 5.91 -14.79 -14.82
C VAL A 44 5.67 -14.25 -13.39
N ILE A 45 4.46 -14.37 -12.86
CA ILE A 45 4.14 -14.01 -11.46
C ILE A 45 4.97 -14.83 -10.45
N LYS A 46 5.13 -16.13 -10.68
CA LYS A 46 6.02 -16.97 -9.84
C LYS A 46 7.47 -16.50 -9.91
N PHE A 47 7.93 -16.08 -11.08
CA PHE A 47 9.26 -15.49 -11.24
C PHE A 47 9.37 -14.14 -10.51
N HIS A 48 8.37 -13.26 -10.57
CA HIS A 48 8.33 -12.02 -9.79
C HIS A 48 8.46 -12.29 -8.28
N SER A 49 7.69 -13.26 -7.77
CA SER A 49 7.76 -13.67 -6.37
C SER A 49 9.15 -14.22 -6.00
N PHE A 50 9.74 -15.07 -6.85
CA PHE A 50 11.10 -15.59 -6.63
C PHE A 50 12.13 -14.46 -6.58
N MET A 51 12.07 -13.50 -7.52
CA MET A 51 12.97 -12.36 -7.56
C MET A 51 12.89 -11.50 -6.31
N LEU A 52 11.69 -11.26 -5.78
CA LEU A 52 11.52 -10.50 -4.54
C LEU A 52 11.96 -11.28 -3.30
N PHE A 53 11.77 -12.59 -3.28
CA PHE A 53 12.34 -13.43 -2.21
C PHE A 53 13.87 -13.40 -2.24
N PHE A 54 14.47 -13.42 -3.43
CA PHE A 54 15.91 -13.25 -3.62
C PHE A 54 16.38 -11.89 -3.10
N VAL A 55 15.71 -10.79 -3.47
CA VAL A 55 16.03 -9.44 -2.99
C VAL A 55 15.90 -9.34 -1.48
N LEU A 56 14.83 -9.88 -0.89
CA LEU A 56 14.65 -9.94 0.56
C LEU A 56 15.85 -10.64 1.23
N THR A 57 16.20 -11.84 0.77
CA THR A 57 17.33 -12.62 1.29
C THR A 57 18.64 -11.86 1.14
N PHE A 58 18.88 -11.27 -0.03
CA PHE A 58 20.07 -10.48 -0.33
C PHE A 58 20.19 -9.27 0.62
N SER A 59 19.14 -8.46 0.75
CA SER A 59 19.14 -7.29 1.63
C SER A 59 19.30 -7.68 3.10
N THR A 60 18.74 -8.80 3.55
CA THR A 60 18.96 -9.32 4.90
C THR A 60 20.42 -9.71 5.13
N ILE A 61 21.04 -10.42 4.20
CA ILE A 61 22.47 -10.79 4.29
C ILE A 61 23.34 -9.53 4.28
N ARG A 62 23.07 -8.57 3.39
CA ARG A 62 23.80 -7.30 3.31
C ARG A 62 23.65 -6.47 4.58
N LEU A 63 22.46 -6.41 5.15
CA LEU A 63 22.23 -5.76 6.43
C LEU A 63 23.07 -6.42 7.54
N TYR A 64 23.05 -7.76 7.63
CA TYR A 64 23.84 -8.50 8.62
C TYR A 64 25.34 -8.22 8.48
N GLN A 65 25.86 -8.21 7.24
CA GLN A 65 27.24 -7.84 6.95
C GLN A 65 27.56 -6.40 7.38
N SER A 66 26.61 -5.47 7.19
CA SER A 66 26.80 -4.04 7.51
C SER A 66 26.85 -3.74 9.00
N ILE A 67 26.23 -4.57 9.85
CA ILE A 67 26.15 -4.33 11.30
C ILE A 67 27.55 -4.44 11.94
N ARG A 68 28.42 -5.29 11.38
CA ARG A 68 29.77 -5.57 11.92
C ARG A 68 30.88 -4.77 11.26
N LYS A 69 30.56 -3.96 10.24
CA LYS A 69 31.55 -3.22 9.45
C LYS A 69 31.64 -1.75 9.87
N ASP A 70 32.81 -1.17 9.62
CA ASP A 70 33.11 0.23 9.90
C ASP A 70 32.09 1.16 9.21
N PRO A 71 31.62 2.23 9.88
CA PRO A 71 30.84 3.31 9.30
C PRO A 71 31.33 3.84 7.94
N ALA A 72 32.65 3.87 7.72
CA ALA A 72 33.26 4.30 6.47
C ALA A 72 32.96 3.34 5.30
N GLU A 73 32.82 2.05 5.57
CA GLU A 73 32.47 1.05 4.55
C GLU A 73 30.95 0.94 4.34
N PHE A 74 30.17 1.09 5.42
CA PHE A 74 28.70 1.01 5.38
C PHE A 74 28.05 2.24 6.01
N PRO A 75 27.83 3.30 5.22
CA PRO A 75 27.16 4.51 5.67
C PRO A 75 25.74 4.23 6.20
N LEU A 76 25.27 5.09 7.11
CA LEU A 76 23.92 4.98 7.68
C LEU A 76 22.84 4.95 6.60
N PHE A 77 22.98 5.76 5.56
CA PHE A 77 22.10 5.76 4.39
C PHE A 77 21.85 4.35 3.86
N VAL A 78 22.92 3.58 3.67
CA VAL A 78 22.87 2.20 3.15
C VAL A 78 22.20 1.27 4.14
N LYS A 79 22.44 1.44 5.45
CA LYS A 79 21.79 0.63 6.50
C LYS A 79 20.28 0.86 6.53
N VAL A 80 19.85 2.13 6.52
CA VAL A 80 18.43 2.52 6.48
C VAL A 80 17.76 1.97 5.22
N LEU A 81 18.40 2.11 4.05
CA LEU A 81 17.85 1.58 2.80
C LEU A 81 17.73 0.06 2.80
N ASN A 82 18.70 -0.68 3.35
CA ASN A 82 18.57 -2.13 3.46
C ASN A 82 17.38 -2.53 4.35
N PHE A 83 17.15 -1.86 5.48
CA PHE A 83 15.95 -2.10 6.28
C PHE A 83 14.67 -1.80 5.50
N VAL A 84 14.59 -0.66 4.82
CA VAL A 84 13.43 -0.29 3.98
C VAL A 84 13.17 -1.36 2.92
N TRP A 85 14.23 -1.83 2.23
CA TRP A 85 14.13 -2.88 1.22
C TRP A 85 13.64 -4.21 1.79
N ILE A 86 14.15 -4.63 2.96
CA ILE A 86 13.70 -5.85 3.63
C ILE A 86 12.20 -5.79 3.90
N PHE A 87 11.71 -4.70 4.52
CA PHE A 87 10.29 -4.60 4.86
C PHE A 87 9.40 -4.46 3.62
N ALA A 88 9.84 -3.70 2.61
CA ALA A 88 9.09 -3.53 1.37
C ALA A 88 9.03 -4.84 0.56
N ALA A 89 10.14 -5.56 0.45
CA ALA A 89 10.19 -6.87 -0.21
C ALA A 89 9.39 -7.92 0.57
N ALA A 90 9.43 -7.90 1.91
CA ALA A 90 8.61 -8.79 2.75
C ALA A 90 7.12 -8.56 2.52
N LEU A 91 6.65 -7.29 2.56
CA LEU A 91 5.25 -6.95 2.30
C LEU A 91 4.83 -7.34 0.88
N THR A 92 5.70 -7.13 -0.11
CA THR A 92 5.40 -7.50 -1.51
C THR A 92 5.34 -9.02 -1.69
N ASN A 93 6.20 -9.79 -1.01
CA ASN A 93 6.10 -11.26 -0.99
C ASN A 93 4.77 -11.73 -0.35
N VAL A 94 4.28 -11.04 0.69
CA VAL A 94 2.94 -11.33 1.25
C VAL A 94 1.84 -11.09 0.22
N ILE A 95 1.94 -10.04 -0.60
CA ILE A 95 1.00 -9.78 -1.71
C ILE A 95 1.05 -10.91 -2.75
N PHE A 96 2.24 -11.37 -3.15
CA PHE A 96 2.35 -12.51 -4.07
C PHE A 96 1.81 -13.81 -3.48
N TYR A 97 2.03 -14.06 -2.19
CA TYR A 97 1.42 -15.18 -1.48
C TYR A 97 -0.12 -15.07 -1.45
N GLN A 98 -0.64 -13.86 -1.26
CA GLN A 98 -2.06 -13.57 -1.33
C GLN A 98 -2.63 -13.86 -2.73
N PHE A 99 -1.94 -13.44 -3.79
CA PHE A 99 -2.32 -13.78 -5.16
C PHE A 99 -2.26 -15.28 -5.45
N HIS A 100 -1.41 -16.02 -4.77
CA HIS A 100 -1.38 -17.47 -4.95
C HIS A 100 -2.58 -18.15 -4.30
N THR A 101 -2.99 -17.68 -3.12
CA THR A 101 -3.99 -18.35 -2.27
C THR A 101 -5.42 -17.85 -2.47
N LEU A 102 -5.61 -16.57 -2.79
CA LEU A 102 -6.91 -15.88 -2.83
C LEU A 102 -7.19 -15.22 -4.19
N LYS A 103 -6.54 -15.69 -5.25
CA LYS A 103 -6.62 -15.11 -6.60
C LYS A 103 -8.06 -14.86 -7.07
N ASP A 104 -8.91 -15.86 -6.95
CA ASP A 104 -10.26 -15.82 -7.51
C ASP A 104 -11.17 -14.89 -6.71
N ASP A 105 -11.01 -14.87 -5.38
CA ASP A 105 -11.72 -13.94 -4.49
C ASP A 105 -11.32 -12.49 -4.77
N ILE A 106 -10.03 -12.21 -4.93
CA ILE A 106 -9.51 -10.88 -5.29
C ILE A 106 -10.05 -10.44 -6.65
N MET A 107 -10.00 -11.31 -7.66
CA MET A 107 -10.51 -11.02 -8.99
C MET A 107 -12.01 -10.72 -8.97
N SER A 108 -12.79 -11.55 -8.28
CA SER A 108 -14.24 -11.38 -8.12
C SER A 108 -14.57 -10.06 -7.42
N PHE A 109 -13.84 -9.74 -6.36
CA PHE A 109 -14.01 -8.50 -5.62
C PHE A 109 -13.65 -7.26 -6.47
N ILE A 110 -12.54 -7.29 -7.21
CA ILE A 110 -12.17 -6.19 -8.11
C ILE A 110 -13.22 -6.02 -9.21
N ASN A 111 -13.69 -7.10 -9.83
CA ASN A 111 -14.73 -7.02 -10.85
C ASN A 111 -16.05 -6.44 -10.30
N SER A 112 -16.36 -6.70 -9.02
CA SER A 112 -17.49 -6.09 -8.33
C SER A 112 -17.28 -4.58 -8.11
N ILE A 113 -16.08 -4.16 -7.72
CA ILE A 113 -15.71 -2.73 -7.65
C ILE A 113 -15.84 -2.07 -9.02
N LEU A 114 -15.29 -2.68 -10.08
CA LEU A 114 -15.34 -2.15 -11.45
C LEU A 114 -16.79 -2.00 -11.93
N HIS A 115 -17.63 -2.99 -11.65
CA HIS A 115 -19.05 -2.88 -11.95
C HIS A 115 -19.69 -1.71 -11.21
N ARG A 116 -19.40 -1.54 -9.91
CA ARG A 116 -19.98 -0.45 -9.13
C ARG A 116 -19.57 0.94 -9.60
N VAL A 117 -18.30 1.14 -9.98
CA VAL A 117 -17.80 2.47 -10.39
C VAL A 117 -18.32 2.91 -11.74
N GLU A 118 -18.68 1.96 -12.61
CA GLU A 118 -19.27 2.23 -13.92
C GLU A 118 -20.76 2.55 -13.87
N LEU A 119 -21.47 2.14 -12.81
CA LEU A 119 -22.88 2.47 -12.65
C LEU A 119 -23.07 4.00 -12.49
N PRO A 120 -24.05 4.60 -13.18
CA PRO A 120 -24.34 6.02 -13.00
C PRO A 120 -24.74 6.29 -11.55
N PRO A 121 -24.47 7.50 -11.04
CA PRO A 121 -24.96 7.89 -9.72
C PRO A 121 -26.49 7.74 -9.69
N GLN A 122 -27.02 7.16 -8.61
CA GLN A 122 -28.47 7.01 -8.47
C GLN A 122 -29.10 8.41 -8.44
N LYS A 123 -30.21 8.57 -9.18
CA LYS A 123 -30.97 9.84 -9.18
C LYS A 123 -31.36 10.20 -7.75
N GLY A 124 -30.96 11.38 -7.29
CA GLY A 124 -31.28 11.91 -5.96
C GLY A 124 -30.23 11.68 -4.86
N SER A 125 -29.15 10.94 -5.10
CA SER A 125 -28.05 10.83 -4.13
C SER A 125 -26.96 11.88 -4.41
N ASP A 126 -26.78 12.86 -3.53
CA ASP A 126 -25.64 13.79 -3.58
C ASP A 126 -24.36 13.10 -3.07
N LEU A 127 -23.83 12.18 -3.88
CA LEU A 127 -22.55 11.51 -3.64
C LEU A 127 -21.38 12.27 -4.26
N SER A 128 -21.60 13.53 -4.66
CA SER A 128 -20.59 14.35 -5.31
C SER A 128 -19.34 14.57 -4.43
N PRO A 129 -19.44 14.80 -3.11
CA PRO A 129 -18.26 15.05 -2.27
C PRO A 129 -17.40 13.79 -2.11
N ILE A 130 -18.04 12.62 -1.92
CA ILE A 130 -17.34 11.33 -1.82
C ILE A 130 -16.66 11.00 -3.15
N THR A 131 -17.39 11.19 -4.26
CA THR A 131 -16.86 10.89 -5.59
C THR A 131 -15.64 11.75 -5.92
N SER A 132 -15.69 13.03 -5.57
CA SER A 132 -14.54 13.93 -5.68
C SER A 132 -13.39 13.49 -4.79
N LEU A 133 -13.66 13.20 -3.51
CA LEU A 133 -12.64 12.76 -2.55
C LEU A 133 -11.91 11.50 -3.02
N VAL A 134 -12.64 10.42 -3.32
CA VAL A 134 -12.07 9.13 -3.73
C VAL A 134 -11.30 9.28 -5.05
N SER A 135 -11.82 10.05 -6.00
CA SER A 135 -11.14 10.31 -7.28
C SER A 135 -9.83 11.07 -7.09
N THR A 136 -9.83 12.13 -6.28
CA THR A 136 -8.63 12.92 -6.00
C THR A 136 -7.55 12.08 -5.34
N HIS A 137 -7.92 11.25 -4.36
CA HIS A 137 -6.96 10.35 -3.72
C HIS A 137 -6.38 9.32 -4.68
N LEU A 138 -7.20 8.79 -5.58
CA LEU A 138 -6.75 7.87 -6.63
C LEU A 138 -5.76 8.55 -7.59
N PHE A 139 -6.02 9.79 -8.00
CA PHE A 139 -5.10 10.54 -8.84
C PHE A 139 -3.76 10.81 -8.15
N ILE A 140 -3.80 11.21 -6.87
CA ILE A 140 -2.58 11.44 -6.09
C ILE A 140 -1.76 10.15 -5.98
N SER A 141 -2.38 9.01 -5.63
CA SER A 141 -1.66 7.73 -5.59
C SER A 141 -1.07 7.36 -6.94
N LEU A 142 -1.84 7.46 -8.04
CA LEU A 142 -1.32 7.16 -9.38
C LEU A 142 -0.15 8.08 -9.75
N PHE A 143 -0.23 9.37 -9.45
CA PHE A 143 0.88 10.30 -9.67
C PHE A 143 2.12 9.90 -8.86
N LEU A 144 1.95 9.57 -7.58
CA LEU A 144 3.05 9.12 -6.71
C LEU A 144 3.63 7.79 -7.19
N MET A 145 2.81 6.86 -7.68
CA MET A 145 3.22 5.58 -8.24
C MET A 145 4.07 5.77 -9.51
N TYR A 146 3.68 6.65 -10.43
CA TYR A 146 4.42 6.89 -11.67
C TYR A 146 5.66 7.79 -11.50
N SER A 147 5.67 8.66 -10.49
CA SER A 147 6.81 9.55 -10.23
C SER A 147 7.91 8.93 -9.37
N ASN A 148 7.58 8.04 -8.42
CA ASN A 148 8.56 7.42 -7.52
C ASN A 148 9.68 6.60 -8.22
N PRO A 149 9.46 5.92 -9.35
CA PRO A 149 10.55 5.23 -10.03
C PRO A 149 11.71 6.16 -10.44
N ALA A 150 11.44 7.45 -10.71
CA ALA A 150 12.47 8.40 -11.14
C ALA A 150 13.59 8.65 -10.10
N PRO A 151 13.30 8.99 -8.82
CA PRO A 151 14.34 9.12 -7.81
C PRO A 151 15.08 7.80 -7.53
N HIS A 152 14.41 6.65 -7.62
CA HIS A 152 15.08 5.36 -7.54
C HIS A 152 16.07 5.15 -8.71
N ALA A 153 15.63 5.40 -9.94
CA ALA A 153 16.47 5.28 -11.13
C ALA A 153 17.71 6.19 -11.06
N LEU A 154 17.53 7.44 -10.61
CA LEU A 154 18.63 8.39 -10.44
C LEU A 154 19.71 7.82 -9.51
N ILE A 155 19.32 7.30 -8.34
CA ILE A 155 20.26 6.79 -7.33
C ILE A 155 20.96 5.52 -7.79
N ILE A 156 20.25 4.64 -8.50
CA ILE A 156 20.85 3.44 -9.09
C ILE A 156 21.92 3.84 -10.12
N ALA A 157 21.65 4.84 -10.95
CA ALA A 157 22.59 5.31 -11.97
C ALA A 157 23.83 5.98 -11.36
N GLU A 158 23.65 6.77 -10.30
CA GLU A 158 24.75 7.49 -9.63
C GLU A 158 25.61 6.60 -8.74
N THR A 159 25.02 5.55 -8.14
CA THR A 159 25.71 4.67 -7.19
C THR A 159 25.45 3.19 -7.46
N PRO A 160 25.82 2.70 -8.66
CA PRO A 160 25.48 1.34 -9.07
C PRO A 160 26.14 0.28 -8.18
N CYS A 161 27.28 0.57 -7.55
CA CYS A 161 27.96 -0.36 -6.65
C CYS A 161 27.51 -0.29 -5.19
N ALA A 162 26.52 0.53 -4.85
CA ALA A 162 26.14 0.69 -3.45
C ALA A 162 25.70 -0.66 -2.84
N PRO A 163 26.09 -1.00 -1.61
CA PRO A 163 25.93 -2.36 -1.07
C PRO A 163 24.48 -2.87 -1.00
N GLN A 164 23.50 -1.97 -1.01
CA GLN A 164 22.08 -2.32 -1.05
C GLN A 164 21.58 -2.80 -2.43
N PHE A 165 22.36 -2.63 -3.50
CA PHE A 165 22.02 -3.08 -4.85
C PHE A 165 22.70 -4.40 -5.19
N ILE A 166 22.03 -5.26 -5.95
CA ILE A 166 22.52 -6.55 -6.46
C ILE A 166 23.78 -6.36 -7.29
N SER A 167 23.88 -5.24 -8.03
CA SER A 167 25.09 -4.87 -8.78
C SER A 167 26.37 -4.85 -7.93
N SER A 168 26.27 -4.60 -6.63
CA SER A 168 27.43 -4.64 -5.71
C SER A 168 28.09 -6.02 -5.59
N LEU A 169 27.49 -7.10 -6.12
CA LEU A 169 28.09 -8.43 -6.17
C LEU A 169 29.07 -8.60 -7.33
N ILE A 170 28.91 -7.80 -8.39
CA ILE A 170 29.63 -7.97 -9.65
C ILE A 170 30.49 -6.75 -9.96
N LEU A 171 29.99 -5.56 -9.66
CA LEU A 171 30.72 -4.31 -9.84
C LEU A 171 31.62 -4.08 -8.61
N GLY A 172 32.93 -4.20 -8.81
CA GLY A 172 33.91 -3.77 -7.83
C GLY A 172 34.09 -2.26 -7.90
N CYS A 173 33.45 -1.51 -7.01
CA CYS A 173 33.81 -0.11 -6.79
C CYS A 173 34.69 -0.01 -5.55
N ASP A 174 35.88 0.54 -5.71
CA ASP A 174 36.82 0.74 -4.61
C ASP A 174 36.37 1.88 -3.67
N THR A 175 35.65 2.87 -4.21
CA THR A 175 35.08 3.99 -3.44
C THR A 175 33.70 4.44 -3.95
N PRO A 176 32.85 5.05 -3.08
CA PRO A 176 31.62 5.71 -3.50
C PRO A 176 31.90 6.75 -4.62
N GLY A 177 31.24 6.61 -5.77
CA GLY A 177 31.42 7.52 -6.92
C GLY A 177 32.47 7.08 -7.95
N THR A 178 33.06 5.88 -7.79
CA THR A 178 33.90 5.27 -8.82
C THR A 178 33.10 5.16 -10.13
N LYS A 179 33.60 5.76 -11.22
CA LYS A 179 32.94 5.75 -12.52
C LYS A 179 33.06 4.37 -13.15
N VAL A 180 32.00 3.57 -13.04
CA VAL A 180 31.85 2.32 -13.79
C VAL A 180 31.42 2.66 -15.22
N PRO A 181 32.02 2.06 -16.27
CA PRO A 181 31.58 2.34 -17.63
C PRO A 181 30.11 1.96 -17.81
N TYR A 182 29.34 2.84 -18.46
CA TYR A 182 27.89 2.75 -18.55
C TYR A 182 27.38 1.40 -19.08
N LEU A 183 28.07 0.83 -20.08
CA LEU A 183 27.67 -0.47 -20.65
C LEU A 183 27.67 -1.62 -19.63
N HIS A 184 28.52 -1.56 -18.60
CA HIS A 184 28.55 -2.57 -17.53
C HIS A 184 27.44 -2.36 -16.49
N THR A 185 26.91 -1.15 -16.35
CA THR A 185 25.85 -0.83 -15.37
C THR A 185 24.45 -1.05 -15.92
N VAL A 186 24.27 -0.99 -17.25
CA VAL A 186 22.97 -1.12 -17.92
C VAL A 186 22.16 -2.36 -17.50
N PRO A 187 22.72 -3.60 -17.48
CA PRO A 187 21.95 -4.77 -17.09
C PRO A 187 21.42 -4.69 -15.65
N PHE A 188 22.24 -4.15 -14.74
CA PHE A 188 21.87 -3.98 -13.34
C PHE A 188 20.88 -2.85 -13.14
N PHE A 189 21.02 -1.75 -13.89
CA PHE A 189 20.06 -0.67 -13.89
C PHE A 189 18.66 -1.19 -14.22
N PHE A 190 18.53 -2.02 -15.26
CA PHE A 190 17.25 -2.63 -15.62
C PHE A 190 16.75 -3.61 -14.56
N LEU A 191 17.63 -4.44 -13.98
CA LEU A 191 17.28 -5.39 -12.93
C LEU A 191 16.74 -4.69 -11.67
N GLU A 192 17.45 -3.67 -11.19
CA GLU A 192 17.07 -2.91 -10.00
C GLU A 192 15.77 -2.13 -10.23
N ASN A 193 15.64 -1.44 -11.36
CA ASN A 193 14.40 -0.73 -11.70
C ASN A 193 13.22 -1.67 -11.90
N TYR A 194 13.46 -2.89 -12.39
CA TYR A 194 12.43 -3.92 -12.47
C TYR A 194 11.93 -4.32 -11.07
N VAL A 195 12.84 -4.56 -10.11
CA VAL A 195 12.47 -4.87 -8.72
C VAL A 195 11.72 -3.71 -8.06
N VAL A 196 12.22 -2.48 -8.22
CA VAL A 196 11.54 -1.26 -7.77
C VAL A 196 10.12 -1.21 -8.35
N THR A 197 9.98 -1.40 -9.66
CA THR A 197 8.68 -1.38 -10.34
C THR A 197 7.72 -2.42 -9.78
N LEU A 198 8.19 -3.64 -9.50
CA LEU A 198 7.37 -4.69 -8.88
C LEU A 198 6.85 -4.25 -7.51
N VAL A 199 7.74 -3.83 -6.60
CA VAL A 199 7.35 -3.38 -5.25
C VAL A 199 6.36 -2.23 -5.33
N LEU A 200 6.70 -1.21 -6.10
CA LEU A 200 5.90 -0.01 -6.24
C LEU A 200 4.53 -0.30 -6.87
N PHE A 201 4.47 -1.11 -7.92
CA PHE A 201 3.19 -1.42 -8.56
C PHE A 201 2.30 -2.26 -7.64
N GLU A 202 2.83 -3.30 -7.01
CA GLU A 202 2.05 -4.22 -6.18
C GLU A 202 1.47 -3.57 -4.91
N LEU A 203 2.26 -2.70 -4.28
CA LEU A 203 1.78 -1.90 -3.14
C LEU A 203 0.65 -0.96 -3.56
N SER A 204 0.80 -0.23 -4.67
CA SER A 204 -0.24 0.68 -5.18
C SER A 204 -1.48 -0.07 -5.65
N PHE A 205 -1.31 -1.25 -6.27
CA PHE A 205 -2.42 -2.11 -6.68
C PHE A 205 -3.22 -2.58 -5.46
N SER A 206 -2.55 -3.15 -4.46
CA SER A 206 -3.19 -3.64 -3.23
C SER A 206 -3.86 -2.51 -2.46
N TRP A 207 -3.19 -1.36 -2.35
CA TRP A 207 -3.77 -0.12 -1.83
C TRP A 207 -5.05 0.26 -2.56
N GLY A 208 -5.03 0.28 -3.90
CA GLY A 208 -6.16 0.69 -4.72
C GLY A 208 -7.38 -0.21 -4.51
N VAL A 209 -7.19 -1.53 -4.42
CA VAL A 209 -8.28 -2.49 -4.13
C VAL A 209 -8.91 -2.21 -2.77
N VAL A 210 -8.10 -2.04 -1.73
CA VAL A 210 -8.59 -1.76 -0.37
C VAL A 210 -9.28 -0.40 -0.31
N PHE A 211 -8.65 0.64 -0.82
CA PHE A 211 -9.16 2.01 -0.75
C PHE A 211 -10.48 2.15 -1.51
N LEU A 212 -10.59 1.59 -2.72
CA LEU A 212 -11.84 1.60 -3.49
C LEU A 212 -12.93 0.73 -2.86
N GLY A 213 -12.59 -0.43 -2.30
CA GLY A 213 -13.53 -1.28 -1.57
C GLY A 213 -14.14 -0.58 -0.36
N LEU A 214 -13.32 0.13 0.42
CA LEU A 214 -13.80 0.94 1.55
C LEU A 214 -14.57 2.17 1.09
N GLY A 215 -14.12 2.83 0.01
CA GLY A 215 -14.83 3.95 -0.60
C GLY A 215 -16.22 3.57 -1.10
N TRP A 216 -16.38 2.34 -1.63
CA TRP A 216 -17.67 1.78 -1.98
C TRP A 216 -18.55 1.61 -0.75
N ALA A 217 -18.08 0.89 0.28
CA ALA A 217 -18.83 0.69 1.52
C ALA A 217 -19.26 2.02 2.16
N TYR A 218 -18.37 3.00 2.20
CA TYR A 218 -18.65 4.34 2.70
C TYR A 218 -19.75 5.07 1.90
N GLY A 219 -19.68 4.99 0.57
CA GLY A 219 -20.70 5.55 -0.31
C GLY A 219 -22.08 4.92 -0.14
N GLU A 220 -22.16 3.63 0.14
CA GLU A 220 -23.42 2.95 0.46
C GLU A 220 -23.95 3.37 1.83
N LEU A 221 -23.11 3.48 2.85
CA LEU A 221 -23.52 3.96 4.19
C LEU A 221 -24.14 5.35 4.14
N ILE A 222 -23.56 6.27 3.37
CA ILE A 222 -24.11 7.62 3.20
C ILE A 222 -25.47 7.61 2.49
N GLN A 223 -25.66 6.74 1.49
CA GLN A 223 -26.96 6.57 0.83
C GLN A 223 -28.02 5.99 1.76
N ILE A 224 -27.64 5.07 2.64
CA ILE A 224 -28.56 4.51 3.63
C ILE A 224 -28.95 5.60 4.63
N ARG A 225 -27.98 6.39 5.10
CA ARG A 225 -28.23 7.50 6.02
C ARG A 225 -29.18 8.56 5.45
N SER A 226 -28.98 8.96 4.18
CA SER A 226 -29.89 9.92 3.54
C SER A 226 -31.30 9.37 3.31
N ASN A 227 -31.46 8.05 3.34
CA ASN A 227 -32.73 7.35 3.14
C ASN A 227 -33.06 6.43 4.33
N ILE A 228 -32.77 6.87 5.56
CA ILE A 228 -32.95 6.05 6.78
C ILE A 228 -34.40 5.70 7.11
N HIS A 229 -35.36 6.19 6.31
CA HIS A 229 -36.78 5.83 6.40
C HIS A 229 -37.26 5.01 5.20
N ALA A 230 -36.39 4.68 4.25
CA ALA A 230 -36.77 3.86 3.12
C ALA A 230 -37.08 2.42 3.55
N PRO A 231 -38.00 1.73 2.85
CA PRO A 231 -38.18 0.29 3.06
C PRO A 231 -36.87 -0.46 2.76
N ASN A 232 -36.64 -1.58 3.46
CA ASN A 232 -35.51 -2.50 3.26
C ASN A 232 -34.11 -1.93 3.61
N ILE A 233 -34.00 -1.12 4.67
CA ILE A 233 -32.70 -0.66 5.19
C ILE A 233 -31.83 -1.82 5.67
N SER A 234 -32.42 -2.85 6.30
CA SER A 234 -31.71 -4.07 6.71
C SER A 234 -30.99 -4.75 5.54
N GLY A 235 -31.65 -4.88 4.39
CA GLY A 235 -31.03 -5.46 3.20
C GLY A 235 -29.86 -4.62 2.69
N LYS A 236 -30.01 -3.29 2.67
CA LYS A 236 -28.93 -2.38 2.25
C LYS A 236 -27.76 -2.40 3.23
N TYR A 237 -28.01 -2.46 4.54
CA TYR A 237 -26.94 -2.56 5.54
C TYR A 237 -26.20 -3.89 5.44
N ARG A 238 -26.91 -5.02 5.28
CA ARG A 238 -26.29 -6.34 5.01
C ARG A 238 -25.45 -6.33 3.74
N HIS A 239 -25.85 -5.55 2.73
CA HIS A 239 -25.02 -5.40 1.53
C HIS A 239 -23.68 -4.73 1.86
N VAL A 240 -23.65 -3.70 2.69
CA VAL A 240 -22.41 -3.08 3.18
C VAL A 240 -21.54 -4.07 3.97
N GLU A 241 -22.14 -4.84 4.87
CA GLU A 241 -21.43 -5.89 5.61
C GLU A 241 -20.78 -6.90 4.66
N ARG A 242 -21.49 -7.31 3.60
CA ARG A 242 -20.95 -8.22 2.57
C ARG A 242 -19.80 -7.60 1.78
N ILE A 243 -19.87 -6.31 1.44
CA ILE A 243 -18.77 -5.61 0.75
C ILE A 243 -17.49 -5.67 1.61
N VAL A 244 -17.59 -5.27 2.88
CA VAL A 244 -16.43 -5.24 3.78
C VAL A 244 -15.96 -6.63 4.16
N SER A 245 -16.87 -7.59 4.32
CA SER A 245 -16.50 -9.01 4.53
C SER A 245 -15.76 -9.58 3.33
N SER A 246 -16.20 -9.28 2.10
CA SER A 246 -15.52 -9.69 0.86
C SER A 246 -14.14 -9.05 0.75
N LEU A 247 -14.01 -7.76 1.11
CA LEU A 247 -12.73 -7.08 1.18
C LEU A 247 -11.78 -7.76 2.19
N ASN A 248 -12.25 -7.98 3.42
CA ASN A 248 -11.45 -8.60 4.48
C ASN A 248 -11.02 -10.02 4.11
N SER A 249 -11.88 -10.75 3.39
CA SER A 249 -11.58 -12.10 2.89
C SER A 249 -10.54 -12.05 1.76
N ALA A 250 -10.78 -11.27 0.71
CA ALA A 250 -9.91 -11.18 -0.47
C ALA A 250 -8.51 -10.59 -0.14
N MET A 251 -8.45 -9.60 0.75
CA MET A 251 -7.21 -8.87 1.10
C MET A 251 -6.65 -9.26 2.47
N ARG A 252 -7.03 -10.44 3.00
CA ARG A 252 -6.73 -10.85 4.38
C ARG A 252 -5.25 -10.79 4.75
N HIS A 253 -4.38 -11.35 3.90
CA HIS A 253 -2.94 -11.46 4.20
C HIS A 253 -2.28 -10.08 4.15
N TYR A 254 -2.61 -9.28 3.14
CA TYR A 254 -2.14 -7.90 3.01
C TYR A 254 -2.59 -7.06 4.22
N LEU A 255 -3.88 -7.07 4.56
CA LEU A 255 -4.40 -6.29 5.70
C LEU A 255 -3.77 -6.70 7.03
N ALA A 256 -3.42 -7.98 7.21
CA ALA A 256 -2.77 -8.48 8.42
C ALA A 256 -1.35 -7.93 8.64
N THR A 257 -0.60 -7.67 7.56
CA THR A 257 0.81 -7.23 7.65
C THR A 257 1.03 -5.78 7.27
N PHE A 258 0.09 -5.18 6.54
CA PHE A 258 0.20 -3.84 5.96
C PHE A 258 0.54 -2.78 7.01
N GLY A 259 -0.22 -2.73 8.11
CA GLY A 259 -0.05 -1.70 9.13
C GLY A 259 1.35 -1.73 9.73
N SER A 260 1.79 -2.88 10.24
CA SER A 260 3.10 -3.02 10.88
C SER A 260 4.24 -2.71 9.93
N LEU A 261 4.26 -3.34 8.74
CA LEU A 261 5.37 -3.19 7.79
C LEU A 261 5.44 -1.77 7.22
N MET A 262 4.31 -1.18 6.84
CA MET A 262 4.30 0.16 6.23
C MET A 262 4.65 1.26 7.23
N PHE A 263 4.17 1.19 8.49
CA PHE A 263 4.57 2.18 9.49
C PHE A 263 6.04 2.05 9.88
N THR A 264 6.61 0.82 9.88
CA THR A 264 8.07 0.65 10.05
C THR A 264 8.85 1.25 8.88
N ILE A 265 8.44 0.99 7.63
CA ILE A 265 9.04 1.62 6.44
C ILE A 265 8.98 3.15 6.56
N LEU A 266 7.81 3.69 6.88
CA LEU A 266 7.61 5.13 7.00
C LEU A 266 8.47 5.75 8.12
N ALA A 267 8.62 5.06 9.26
CA ALA A 267 9.48 5.50 10.35
C ALA A 267 10.95 5.58 9.90
N LEU A 268 11.42 4.56 9.18
CA LEU A 268 12.79 4.50 8.64
C LEU A 268 13.04 5.59 7.60
N LEU A 269 12.07 5.83 6.71
CA LEU A 269 12.14 6.90 5.71
C LEU A 269 12.15 8.29 6.37
N LEU A 270 11.30 8.51 7.39
CA LEU A 270 11.27 9.76 8.14
C LEU A 270 12.56 9.99 8.92
N PHE A 271 13.08 8.93 9.56
CA PHE A 271 14.39 8.95 10.20
C PHE A 271 15.48 9.32 9.21
N GLY A 272 15.53 8.67 8.03
CA GLY A 272 16.47 9.00 6.96
C GLY A 272 16.35 10.45 6.49
N CYS A 273 15.13 10.94 6.32
CA CYS A 273 14.84 12.32 5.93
C CYS A 273 15.38 13.34 6.93
N ILE A 274 15.14 13.15 8.24
CA ILE A 274 15.60 14.08 9.27
C ILE A 274 17.12 13.98 9.43
N ARG A 275 17.62 12.74 9.46
CA ARG A 275 19.00 12.47 9.85
C ARG A 275 20.01 12.79 8.77
N LEU A 276 19.67 12.53 7.52
CA LEU A 276 20.59 12.64 6.38
C LEU A 276 20.37 13.95 5.59
N LEU A 277 19.49 14.83 6.08
CA LEU A 277 19.11 16.08 5.41
C LEU A 277 20.31 16.95 5.00
N HIS A 278 21.32 17.01 5.88
CA HIS A 278 22.49 17.86 5.75
C HIS A 278 23.67 17.17 5.06
N LEU A 279 23.58 15.87 4.77
CA LEU A 279 24.72 15.06 4.31
C LEU A 279 24.68 14.75 2.82
N ASP A 280 23.50 14.54 2.23
CA ASP A 280 23.40 14.11 0.82
C ASP A 280 22.11 14.61 0.17
N ILE A 281 22.25 15.39 -0.91
CA ILE A 281 21.11 15.91 -1.68
C ILE A 281 20.24 14.78 -2.26
N ARG A 282 20.81 13.60 -2.52
CA ARG A 282 20.07 12.42 -3.01
C ARG A 282 19.14 11.87 -1.94
N SER A 283 19.57 11.90 -0.68
CA SER A 283 18.72 11.57 0.47
C SER A 283 17.53 12.52 0.57
N ASN A 284 17.74 13.80 0.23
CA ASN A 284 16.70 14.84 0.24
C ASN A 284 15.68 14.69 -0.88
N LEU A 285 16.00 13.93 -1.92
CA LEU A 285 15.03 13.56 -2.96
C LEU A 285 14.34 12.24 -2.64
N MET A 286 15.10 11.19 -2.30
CA MET A 286 14.59 9.83 -2.13
C MET A 286 13.72 9.68 -0.89
N PHE A 287 14.20 10.06 0.30
CA PHE A 287 13.43 9.82 1.52
C PHE A 287 12.11 10.59 1.55
N PRO A 288 12.04 11.88 1.15
CA PRO A 288 10.77 12.58 1.09
C PRO A 288 9.83 12.04 0.03
N SER A 289 10.33 11.70 -1.17
CA SER A 289 9.46 11.19 -2.24
C SER A 289 8.89 9.79 -1.94
N CYS A 290 9.72 8.89 -1.42
CA CYS A 290 9.26 7.56 -0.97
C CYS A 290 8.41 7.69 0.30
N GLY A 291 8.81 8.54 1.24
CA GLY A 291 8.11 8.77 2.51
C GLY A 291 6.71 9.37 2.30
N LEU A 292 6.57 10.36 1.43
CA LEU A 292 5.28 10.94 1.06
C LEU A 292 4.35 9.90 0.45
N ARG A 293 4.88 9.07 -0.46
CA ARG A 293 4.11 7.98 -1.07
C ARG A 293 3.69 6.94 -0.04
N CYS A 294 4.64 6.37 0.69
CA CYS A 294 4.34 5.36 1.71
C CYS A 294 3.37 5.92 2.76
N GLY A 295 3.56 7.16 3.20
CA GLY A 295 2.65 7.85 4.13
C GLY A 295 1.24 7.99 3.57
N PHE A 296 1.11 8.44 2.32
CA PHE A 296 -0.18 8.55 1.64
C PHE A 296 -0.87 7.19 1.51
N GLU A 297 -0.18 6.18 1.00
CA GLU A 297 -0.73 4.83 0.81
C GLU A 297 -1.00 4.13 2.15
N THR A 298 -0.32 4.50 3.23
CA THR A 298 -0.55 3.93 4.57
C THR A 298 -1.78 4.56 5.24
N VAL A 299 -1.84 5.90 5.26
CA VAL A 299 -2.82 6.62 6.07
C VAL A 299 -4.19 6.64 5.40
N THR A 300 -4.26 6.67 4.06
CA THR A 300 -5.53 6.86 3.36
C THR A 300 -6.50 5.68 3.47
N PRO A 301 -6.09 4.40 3.41
CA PRO A 301 -7.00 3.27 3.68
C PRO A 301 -7.46 3.25 5.14
N LEU A 302 -6.57 3.58 6.09
CA LEU A 302 -6.90 3.62 7.52
C LEU A 302 -7.93 4.71 7.81
N ALA A 303 -7.74 5.91 7.25
CA ALA A 303 -8.69 7.01 7.38
C ALA A 303 -10.04 6.67 6.74
N MET A 304 -10.05 5.98 5.59
CA MET A 304 -11.29 5.54 4.96
C MET A 304 -11.99 4.45 5.78
N ALA A 305 -11.25 3.49 6.34
CA ALA A 305 -11.80 2.48 7.22
C ALA A 305 -12.43 3.09 8.49
N GLY A 306 -11.75 4.07 9.10
CA GLY A 306 -12.29 4.84 10.23
C GLY A 306 -13.59 5.56 9.88
N LYS A 307 -13.69 6.15 8.68
CA LYS A 307 -14.94 6.77 8.18
C LYS A 307 -16.06 5.75 7.99
N VAL A 308 -15.78 4.59 7.41
CA VAL A 308 -16.76 3.48 7.28
C VAL A 308 -17.26 3.04 8.65
N HIS A 309 -16.36 2.84 9.59
CA HIS A 309 -16.69 2.41 10.95
C HIS A 309 -17.57 3.46 11.66
N ARG A 310 -17.15 4.73 11.66
CA ARG A 310 -17.90 5.82 12.31
C ARG A 310 -19.30 6.00 11.72
N GLU A 311 -19.43 6.04 10.40
CA GLU A 311 -20.76 6.19 9.79
C GLU A 311 -21.65 4.98 10.06
N SER A 312 -21.08 3.77 10.08
CA SER A 312 -21.80 2.56 10.47
C SER A 312 -22.31 2.63 11.92
N GLU A 313 -21.49 3.10 12.87
CA GLU A 313 -21.92 3.29 14.26
C GLU A 313 -23.00 4.36 14.39
N ASN A 314 -22.83 5.49 13.72
CA ASN A 314 -23.80 6.58 13.74
C ASN A 314 -25.15 6.12 13.20
N LEU A 315 -25.13 5.39 12.08
CA LEU A 315 -26.33 4.84 11.46
C LEU A 315 -27.02 3.83 12.39
N LEU A 316 -26.27 2.93 13.04
CA LEU A 316 -26.85 2.00 14.00
C LEU A 316 -27.44 2.71 15.23
N LYS A 317 -26.80 3.79 15.72
CA LYS A 317 -27.33 4.59 16.83
C LYS A 317 -28.63 5.30 16.44
N GLU A 318 -28.65 5.95 15.28
CA GLU A 318 -29.81 6.67 14.75
C GLU A 318 -30.98 5.71 14.45
N TRP A 319 -30.65 4.55 13.87
CA TRP A 319 -31.63 3.52 13.58
C TRP A 319 -32.19 2.87 14.85
N LYS A 320 -31.37 2.64 15.89
CA LYS A 320 -31.82 2.14 17.21
C LYS A 320 -32.71 3.13 17.96
N GLY A 321 -32.52 4.44 17.75
CA GLY A 321 -33.35 5.48 18.35
C GLY A 321 -34.80 5.51 17.82
N HIS A 322 -35.10 4.85 16.70
CA HIS A 322 -36.43 4.86 16.11
C HIS A 322 -37.37 3.83 16.76
N LYS A 323 -38.50 4.27 17.32
CA LYS A 323 -39.49 3.42 18.02
C LYS A 323 -40.57 2.78 17.12
N ARG A 324 -40.43 2.83 15.79
CA ARG A 324 -41.50 2.49 14.83
C ARG A 324 -41.34 1.14 14.11
N SER A 325 -40.49 0.24 14.60
CA SER A 325 -40.27 -1.09 14.02
C SER A 325 -41.20 -2.15 14.61
N GLY A 326 -41.66 -3.09 13.78
CA GLY A 326 -42.31 -4.32 14.26
C GLY A 326 -41.31 -5.24 15.01
N PRO A 327 -41.77 -6.21 15.80
CA PRO A 327 -40.91 -7.03 16.67
C PRO A 327 -39.82 -7.84 15.92
N LEU A 328 -40.08 -8.24 14.67
CA LEU A 328 -39.11 -8.92 13.80
C LEU A 328 -37.99 -7.97 13.34
N GLU A 329 -38.36 -6.77 12.93
CA GLU A 329 -37.41 -5.73 12.48
C GLU A 329 -36.58 -5.20 13.65
N GLU A 330 -37.18 -5.09 14.84
CA GLU A 330 -36.50 -4.80 16.11
C GLU A 330 -35.40 -5.85 16.40
N ARG A 331 -35.73 -7.14 16.24
CA ARG A 331 -34.79 -8.25 16.47
C ARG A 331 -33.66 -8.27 15.44
N GLU A 332 -33.97 -8.04 14.17
CA GLU A 332 -32.94 -7.90 13.14
C GLU A 332 -32.04 -6.70 13.41
N ARG A 333 -32.60 -5.54 13.78
CA ARG A 333 -31.85 -4.33 14.12
C ARG A 333 -30.87 -4.55 15.27
N MET A 334 -31.28 -5.31 16.28
CA MET A 334 -30.43 -5.64 17.43
C MET A 334 -29.30 -6.62 17.08
N SER A 335 -29.44 -7.38 15.98
CA SER A 335 -28.40 -8.32 15.53
C SER A 335 -27.24 -7.65 14.79
N PHE A 336 -27.46 -6.46 14.21
CA PHE A 336 -26.43 -5.76 13.44
C PHE A 336 -25.32 -5.19 14.33
N LYS A 337 -24.08 -5.41 13.88
CA LYS A 337 -22.87 -4.85 14.47
C LYS A 337 -22.29 -3.78 13.56
N SER A 338 -21.44 -2.93 14.12
CA SER A 338 -20.74 -1.95 13.31
C SER A 338 -19.82 -2.64 12.30
N VAL A 339 -19.83 -2.13 11.07
CA VAL A 339 -19.01 -2.62 9.97
C VAL A 339 -17.57 -2.19 10.22
N LYS A 340 -16.65 -3.15 10.20
CA LYS A 340 -15.22 -2.92 10.44
C LYS A 340 -14.37 -3.61 9.38
N ALA A 341 -13.40 -2.88 8.85
CA ALA A 341 -12.30 -3.50 8.12
C ALA A 341 -11.34 -4.13 9.14
N THR A 342 -10.89 -5.35 8.87
CA THR A 342 -10.08 -6.11 9.83
C THR A 342 -8.79 -6.65 9.23
N ALA A 343 -7.73 -6.56 10.01
CA ALA A 343 -6.44 -7.21 9.78
C ALA A 343 -6.49 -8.64 10.35
N GLY A 344 -7.35 -9.50 9.81
CA GLY A 344 -7.62 -10.81 10.39
C GLY A 344 -8.24 -10.70 11.79
N SER A 345 -7.71 -11.45 12.77
CA SER A 345 -8.12 -11.38 14.18
C SER A 345 -7.31 -10.37 15.00
N MET A 346 -6.27 -9.74 14.42
CA MET A 346 -5.28 -8.99 15.19
C MET A 346 -5.67 -7.53 15.44
N TYR A 347 -6.28 -6.86 14.46
CA TYR A 347 -6.62 -5.44 14.57
C TYR A 347 -7.89 -5.07 13.78
N THR A 348 -8.66 -4.14 14.33
CA THR A 348 -9.75 -3.44 13.65
C THR A 348 -9.28 -2.04 13.23
N PHE A 349 -9.57 -1.65 12.00
CA PHE A 349 -9.24 -0.33 11.51
C PHE A 349 -10.31 0.68 11.95
N GLU A 350 -10.14 1.26 13.14
CA GLU A 350 -11.02 2.26 13.76
C GLU A 350 -10.46 3.67 13.60
N GLU A 351 -11.24 4.73 13.79
CA GLU A 351 -10.76 6.11 13.61
C GLU A 351 -9.56 6.44 14.53
N SER A 352 -9.56 5.92 15.76
CA SER A 352 -8.47 6.05 16.71
C SER A 352 -7.17 5.38 16.23
N ILE A 353 -7.24 4.38 15.33
CA ILE A 353 -6.04 3.64 14.89
C ILE A 353 -5.10 4.53 14.11
N VAL A 354 -5.61 5.52 13.38
CA VAL A 354 -4.77 6.46 12.62
C VAL A 354 -3.92 7.27 13.59
N LEU A 355 -4.55 7.82 14.64
CA LEU A 355 -3.85 8.62 15.65
C LEU A 355 -2.83 7.78 16.43
N VAL A 356 -3.23 6.58 16.87
CA VAL A 356 -2.32 5.67 17.58
C VAL A 356 -1.15 5.27 16.69
N SER A 357 -1.39 4.98 15.42
CA SER A 357 -0.33 4.58 14.49
C SER A 357 0.61 5.74 14.15
N LEU A 358 0.08 6.96 13.99
CA LEU A 358 0.90 8.17 13.81
C LEU A 358 1.73 8.46 15.06
N ASN A 359 1.17 8.31 16.26
CA ASN A 359 1.92 8.45 17.48
C ASN A 359 3.04 7.40 17.59
N ASN A 360 2.75 6.13 17.29
CA ASN A 360 3.74 5.06 17.29
C ASN A 360 4.83 5.28 16.23
N LEU A 361 4.47 5.81 15.07
CA LEU A 361 5.41 6.22 14.02
C LEU A 361 6.37 7.30 14.52
N ILE A 362 5.84 8.35 15.15
CA ILE A 362 6.64 9.44 15.72
C ILE A 362 7.55 8.90 16.82
N GLN A 363 7.01 8.11 17.75
CA GLN A 363 7.80 7.50 18.84
C GLN A 363 8.91 6.60 18.30
N LEU A 364 8.62 5.73 17.33
CA LEU A 364 9.63 4.87 16.72
C LEU A 364 10.72 5.71 16.03
N THR A 365 10.33 6.76 15.31
CA THR A 365 11.28 7.68 14.66
C THR A 365 12.16 8.39 15.68
N LEU A 366 11.58 8.94 16.75
CA LEU A 366 12.30 9.63 17.82
C LEU A 366 13.22 8.66 18.57
N ASN A 367 12.77 7.44 18.86
CA ASN A 367 13.59 6.41 19.49
C ASN A 367 14.79 6.06 18.61
N MET A 368 14.61 5.95 17.29
CA MET A 368 15.74 5.78 16.36
C MET A 368 16.68 7.00 16.41
N LEU A 369 16.16 8.23 16.39
CA LEU A 369 17.00 9.44 16.48
C LEU A 369 17.82 9.50 17.79
N VAL A 370 17.27 9.01 18.90
CA VAL A 370 17.96 8.96 20.20
C VAL A 370 18.95 7.80 20.28
N ALA A 371 18.57 6.61 19.82
CA ALA A 371 19.41 5.41 19.84
C ALA A 371 20.63 5.57 18.91
N PHE A 372 20.43 6.23 17.78
CA PHE A 372 21.45 6.46 16.76
C PHE A 372 22.05 7.87 16.90
N LYS A 373 22.83 8.11 17.97
CA LYS A 373 23.60 9.35 18.15
C LYS A 373 24.83 9.41 17.23
N LEU A 374 25.10 10.60 16.68
CA LEU A 374 26.37 10.91 16.03
C LEU A 374 27.39 11.07 17.17
N LYS A 375 28.41 10.22 17.22
CA LYS A 375 29.47 10.34 18.21
C LYS A 375 30.68 11.00 17.55
N ASP A 376 30.50 12.22 17.05
CA ASP A 376 31.37 12.92 16.08
C ASP A 376 31.05 12.52 14.63
N GLU A 377 31.25 13.44 13.68
CA GLU A 377 30.70 13.47 12.31
C GLU A 377 30.97 12.24 11.41
N THR A 378 31.57 11.17 11.95
CA THR A 378 32.03 9.99 11.22
C THR A 378 31.75 8.64 11.91
N TYR A 379 31.35 8.57 13.19
CA TYR A 379 31.27 7.28 13.91
C TYR A 379 29.90 6.96 14.57
N TRP A 380 29.53 5.68 14.54
CA TRP A 380 28.35 5.10 15.18
C TRP A 380 28.76 4.20 16.35
N GLU A 381 28.16 4.42 17.53
CA GLU A 381 28.14 3.43 18.61
C GLU A 381 26.69 2.99 18.85
N PHE A 382 26.45 1.68 18.76
CA PHE A 382 25.19 1.09 19.20
C PHE A 382 25.24 0.99 20.73
N LYS A 383 24.51 1.83 21.45
CA LYS A 383 24.29 1.63 22.89
C LYS A 383 23.15 0.62 23.05
N LEU A 384 23.50 -0.62 23.39
CA LEU A 384 22.57 -1.59 23.96
C LEU A 384 22.24 -1.21 25.40
#